data_AF-A0A5C9EYX2-F1
#
_entry.id   AF-A0A5C9EYX2-F1
#
_cell.length_a   1.000
_cell.length_b   1.000
_cell.length_c   1.000
_cell.angle_alpha   90.00
_cell.angle_beta   90.00
_cell.angle_gamma   90.00
#
_symmetry.space_group_name_H-M   'P 1'
#
loop_
_entity.id
_entity.type
_entity.pdbx_description
1 polymer ?
#
loop_
_entity_poly.entity_id
_entity_poly.type
_entity_poly.pdbx_seq_one_letter_code
_entity_poly.pdbx_strand_id
1 'polypeptide(L)' 'MGENKDDGLLTVEKFEGRRICPKCGEENPQMIHESTDKTNIIMDYPRIYSKKYKCGRCGTEWREK' A
#
# COMPACT_ATOMS: atom_id res chain seq x y z
N MET A 1 0.08 -5.88 27.21
CA MET A 1 -0.95 -5.26 26.33
C MET A 1 -0.22 -4.63 25.15
N GLY A 2 -0.44 -5.13 23.94
CA GLY A 2 0.10 -4.53 22.72
C GLY A 2 -0.84 -4.92 21.58
N GLU A 3 -1.88 -4.13 21.39
CA GLU A 3 -2.88 -4.30 20.33
C GLU A 3 -2.17 -4.08 18.98
N ASN A 4 -1.85 -5.17 18.28
CA ASN A 4 -1.43 -5.08 16.90
C ASN A 4 -2.67 -4.73 16.09
N LYS A 5 -2.77 -3.46 15.71
CA LYS A 5 -3.78 -2.97 14.80
C LYS A 5 -3.61 -3.71 13.48
N ASP A 6 -4.54 -4.62 13.20
CA ASP A 6 -4.80 -5.12 11.85
C ASP A 6 -5.32 -3.93 11.01
N ASP A 7 -4.39 -3.07 10.61
CA ASP A 7 -4.63 -1.97 9.68
C ASP A 7 -5.04 -2.60 8.35
N GLY A 8 -6.35 -2.59 8.08
CA GLY A 8 -7.03 -3.18 6.93
C GLY A 8 -6.64 -2.59 5.57
N LEU A 9 -5.35 -2.54 5.27
CA LEU A 9 -4.82 -2.24 3.95
C LEU A 9 -4.95 -3.48 3.08
N LEU A 10 -5.58 -3.28 1.91
CA LEU A 10 -5.70 -4.30 0.89
C LEU A 10 -4.29 -4.77 0.49
N THR A 11 -4.04 -6.07 0.60
CA THR A 11 -2.82 -6.69 0.08
C THR A 11 -3.13 -7.20 -1.32
N VAL A 12 -2.43 -6.66 -2.32
CA VAL A 12 -2.63 -7.00 -3.73
C VAL A 12 -1.37 -7.70 -4.22
N GLU A 13 -1.52 -8.71 -5.07
CA GLU A 13 -0.39 -9.35 -5.74
C GLU A 13 0.29 -8.35 -6.68
N LYS A 14 1.62 -8.42 -6.75
CA LYS A 14 2.40 -7.63 -7.70
C LYS A 14 1.86 -7.81 -9.11
N PHE A 15 1.23 -6.77 -9.66
CA PHE A 15 0.88 -6.75 -11.07
C PHE A 15 2.17 -6.52 -11.87
N GLU A 16 2.60 -7.55 -12.62
CA GLU A 16 3.65 -7.43 -13.64
C GLU A 16 3.12 -6.61 -14.83
N GLY A 17 2.96 -5.30 -14.64
CA GLY A 17 2.39 -4.43 -15.67
C GLY A 17 2.01 -3.04 -15.17
N ARG A 18 0.94 -2.48 -15.75
CA ARG A 18 0.41 -1.16 -15.39
C ARG A 18 -0.26 -1.27 -14.01
N ARG A 19 0.16 -0.43 -13.05
CA ARG A 19 -0.39 -0.44 -11.70
C ARG A 19 -1.85 0.03 -11.76
N ILE A 20 -2.78 -0.84 -11.40
CA ILE A 20 -4.23 -0.57 -11.43
C ILE A 20 -4.75 -0.55 -10.00
N CYS A 21 -5.58 0.45 -9.67
CA CYS A 21 -6.25 0.49 -8.38
C CYS A 21 -7.23 -0.68 -8.25
N PRO A 22 -7.12 -1.53 -7.21
CA PRO A 22 -7.97 -2.71 -7.04
C PRO A 22 -9.44 -2.36 -6.76
N LYS A 23 -9.74 -1.11 -6.36
CA LYS A 23 -11.10 -0.69 -6.00
C LYS A 23 -11.84 0.01 -7.14
N CYS A 24 -11.17 0.89 -7.88
CA CYS A 24 -11.82 1.70 -8.92
C CYS A 24 -11.30 1.41 -10.34
N GLY A 25 -10.34 0.50 -10.49
CA GLY A 25 -9.76 0.17 -11.80
C GLY A 25 -8.93 1.28 -12.41
N GLU A 26 -8.47 2.26 -11.62
CA GLU A 26 -7.64 3.36 -12.12
C GLU A 26 -6.27 2.84 -12.54
N GLU A 27 -5.98 2.89 -13.83
CA GLU A 27 -4.72 2.43 -14.42
C GLU A 27 -3.67 3.53 -14.57
N ASN A 28 -4.05 4.79 -14.32
CA ASN A 28 -3.13 5.91 -14.49
C ASN A 28 -2.12 5.97 -13.33
N PRO A 29 -0.83 5.72 -13.56
CA PRO A 29 0.18 5.72 -12.50
C PRO A 29 0.37 7.10 -11.87
N GLN A 30 0.05 8.19 -12.59
CA GLN A 30 0.08 9.55 -12.03
C GLN A 30 -0.94 9.74 -10.92
N MET A 31 -2.03 8.96 -10.94
CA MET A 31 -3.06 8.96 -9.90
C MET A 31 -2.71 8.01 -8.74
N ILE A 32 -1.60 7.26 -8.79
CA ILE A 32 -1.25 6.30 -7.76
C ILE A 32 0.02 6.76 -7.06
N HIS A 33 -0.16 7.32 -5.86
CA HIS A 33 0.93 7.82 -5.05
C HIS A 33 1.56 6.68 -4.23
N GLU A 34 2.85 6.43 -4.44
CA GLU A 34 3.66 5.56 -3.57
C GLU A 34 4.06 6.33 -2.31
N SER A 35 3.92 5.72 -1.13
CA SER A 35 4.36 6.29 0.13
C SER A 35 4.83 5.19 1.09
N THR A 36 5.77 5.53 1.96
CA THR A 36 6.21 4.62 3.02
C THR A 36 5.27 4.71 4.21
N ASP A 37 4.78 3.56 4.65
CA ASP A 37 3.89 3.43 5.79
C ASP A 37 4.74 3.32 7.06
N LYS A 38 5.02 4.46 7.69
CA LYS A 38 5.82 4.52 8.93
C LYS A 38 5.14 3.88 10.13
N THR A 39 3.84 3.61 10.01
CA THR A 39 3.00 2.92 10.99
C THR A 39 3.23 1.42 11.02
N ASN A 40 3.74 0.82 9.94
CA ASN A 40 3.97 -0.62 9.86
C ASN A 40 5.44 -0.92 9.53
N ILE A 41 6.16 -1.40 10.55
CA ILE A 41 7.57 -1.75 10.52
C ILE A 41 7.67 -3.24 10.14
N ILE A 42 8.18 -3.52 8.94
CA ILE A 42 8.41 -4.90 8.48
C ILE A 42 9.60 -5.51 9.23
N MET A 43 10.63 -4.69 9.49
CA MET A 43 11.85 -5.12 10.16
C MET A 43 12.32 -3.99 11.07
N ASP A 44 12.57 -4.33 12.33
CA ASP A 44 13.08 -3.39 13.34
C ASP A 44 14.56 -3.05 13.12
N TYR A 45 15.36 -4.04 12.73
CA TYR A 45 16.81 -3.89 12.56
C TYR A 45 17.35 -4.70 11.37
N PRO A 46 17.75 -4.06 10.25
CA PRO A 46 17.61 -2.65 9.88
C PRO A 46 16.15 -2.18 9.73
N ARG A 47 15.88 -0.91 10.07
CA ARG A 47 14.51 -0.38 10.19
C ARG A 47 13.86 -0.19 8.81
N ILE A 48 13.07 -1.18 8.38
CA ILE A 48 12.39 -1.20 7.09
C ILE A 48 10.89 -0.98 7.32
N TYR A 49 10.37 0.10 6.74
CA TYR A 49 8.94 0.40 6.70
C TYR A 49 8.28 -0.28 5.51
N SER A 50 7.02 -0.67 5.67
CA SER A 50 6.23 -1.17 4.55
C SER A 50 5.94 -0.07 3.54
N LYS A 51 5.81 -0.45 2.27
CA LYS A 51 5.34 0.46 1.21
C LYS A 51 3.83 0.35 1.09
N LYS A 52 3.19 1.49 0.83
CA LYS A 52 1.79 1.58 0.48
C LYS A 52 1.58 2.43 -0.75
N TYR A 53 0.48 2.17 -1.43
CA TYR A 53 0.00 2.86 -2.60
C TYR A 53 -1.33 3.50 -2.27
N LYS A 54 -1.53 4.73 -2.74
CA LYS A 54 -2.77 5.48 -2.56
C LYS A 54 -3.30 5.93 -3.91
N CYS A 55 -4.53 5.56 -4.23
CA CYS A 55 -5.23 6.09 -5.41
C CYS A 55 -5.77 7.49 -5.13
N GLY A 56 -5.42 8.46 -5.96
CA GLY A 56 -5.92 9.83 -5.93
C GLY A 56 -7.37 9.98 -6.41
N ARG A 57 -7.93 8.98 -7.10
CA ARG A 57 -9.31 9.01 -7.60
C ARG A 57 -10.33 8.53 -6.56
N CYS A 58 -10.08 7.40 -5.92
CA CYS A 58 -11.03 6.79 -4.97
C CYS A 58 -10.53 6.80 -3.51
N GLY A 59 -9.29 7.23 -3.27
CA GLY A 59 -8.69 7.25 -1.93
C GLY A 59 -8.26 5.89 -1.39
N THR A 60 -8.36 4.81 -2.18
CA THR A 60 -7.97 3.47 -1.72
C THR A 60 -6.49 3.40 -1.44
N GLU A 61 -6.15 2.85 -0.28
CA GLU A 61 -4.79 2.52 0.10
C GLU A 61 -4.58 1.00 0.03
N TRP A 62 -3.50 0.55 -0.61
CA TRP A 62 -3.16 -0.87 -0.72
C TRP A 62 -1.65 -1.10 -0.68
N ARG A 63 -1.22 -2.33 -0.44
CA ARG A 63 0.19 -2.75 -0.45
C ARG A 63 0.40 -3.79 -1.53
N GLU A 64 1.58 -3.77 -2.15
CA GLU A 64 2.07 -4.84 -3.01
C GLU A 64 2.88 -5.81 -2.13
N LYS A 65 2.53 -7.11 -2.14
CA LYS A 65 3.30 -8.16 -1.47
C LYS A 65 4.36 -8.74 -2.40
#